data_AF-H8XBE3-F1
#
_entry.id   AF-H8XBE3-F1
#
_cell.length_a   1.000
_cell.length_b   1.000
_cell.length_c   1.000
_cell.angle_alpha   90.00
_cell.angle_beta   90.00
_cell.angle_gamma   90.00
#
_symmetry.space_group_name_H-M   'P 1'
#
loop_
_entity.id
_entity.type
_entity.pdbx_description
1 polymer ?
#
loop_
_entity_poly.entity_id
_entity_poly.type
_entity_poly.pdbx_seq_one_letter_code
_entity_poly.pdbx_strand_id
1 'polypeptide(L)'
;MPLVLEITGTNLKAGVADSTRPEVLPVKYHHYKHLHRFPPNYHLNGHSITQEQKNEIVKNLSPKFQQEVKEYEKYLGHFLPLMNEAFPVHFIRKLVHQILFQYSLIDDSMFVVDHNYSENFKSVIRDTLKGLRVQEIFFLPCSVLASIGANERDVLVIYFTMECVKMYVVSDLREITIREDSRVNLLNKGDHHDIIQELIDEVIEKSPIDLRRKLRERIVVLSDDSNEYIQFDLTPEKQQFQSRQSVGCWIACALYAQTMD
;
A
#
# COMPACT_ATOMS: atom_id res chain seq x y z
N MET A 1 13.68 -17.99 11.72
CA MET A 1 14.11 -16.64 11.29
C MET A 1 12.84 -15.84 11.06
N PRO A 2 12.78 -14.57 11.43
CA PRO A 2 11.53 -13.86 11.44
C PRO A 2 11.11 -13.56 10.01
N LEU A 3 9.85 -13.83 9.71
CA LEU A 3 9.25 -13.60 8.40
C LEU A 3 8.47 -12.29 8.43
N VAL A 4 8.50 -11.56 7.32
CA VAL A 4 7.76 -10.33 7.15
C VAL A 4 6.70 -10.52 6.09
N LEU A 5 5.44 -10.21 6.43
CA LEU A 5 4.30 -10.22 5.53
C LEU A 5 3.73 -8.79 5.41
N GLU A 6 3.55 -8.31 4.18
CA GLU A 6 2.83 -7.08 3.89
C GLU A 6 1.66 -7.40 2.94
N ILE A 7 0.47 -6.91 3.25
CA ILE A 7 -0.72 -7.07 2.40
C ILE A 7 -1.29 -5.69 2.05
N THR A 8 -1.23 -5.31 0.78
CA THR A 8 -1.77 -4.04 0.28
C THR A 8 -3.02 -4.27 -0.58
N GLY A 9 -3.64 -3.20 -1.06
CA GLY A 9 -4.78 -3.30 -1.98
C GLY A 9 -4.42 -3.96 -3.32
N THR A 10 -3.13 -3.96 -3.67
CA THR A 10 -2.61 -4.32 -5.01
C THR A 10 -1.68 -5.53 -5.00
N ASN A 11 -1.02 -5.85 -3.89
CA ASN A 11 -0.05 -6.93 -3.80
C ASN A 11 0.09 -7.49 -2.37
N LEU A 12 0.64 -8.69 -2.27
CA LEU A 12 1.19 -9.26 -1.05
C LEU A 12 2.70 -9.36 -1.22
N LYS A 13 3.45 -9.06 -0.15
CA LYS A 13 4.89 -9.24 -0.10
C LYS A 13 5.25 -10.15 1.07
N ALA A 14 6.10 -11.13 0.85
CA ALA A 14 6.60 -11.99 1.91
C ALA A 14 8.10 -12.24 1.75
N GLY A 15 8.82 -12.34 2.86
CA GLY A 15 10.24 -12.69 2.86
C GLY A 15 10.80 -12.80 4.25
N VAL A 16 11.96 -13.45 4.36
CA VAL A 16 12.76 -13.49 5.58
C VAL A 16 13.35 -12.11 5.84
N ALA A 17 13.46 -11.72 7.11
CA ALA A 17 13.90 -10.40 7.54
C ALA A 17 15.34 -10.04 7.09
N ASP A 18 16.17 -11.02 6.74
CA ASP A 18 17.51 -10.85 6.16
C ASP A 18 17.54 -10.66 4.64
N SER A 19 16.41 -10.84 3.97
CA SER A 19 16.31 -10.57 2.54
C SER A 19 16.09 -9.08 2.27
N THR A 20 16.83 -8.55 1.29
CA THR A 20 16.58 -7.21 0.73
C THR A 20 15.48 -7.21 -0.32
N ARG A 21 14.96 -8.39 -0.70
CA ARG A 21 13.97 -8.57 -1.76
C ARG A 21 12.86 -9.51 -1.30
N PRO A 22 11.64 -9.00 -1.05
CA PRO A 22 10.51 -9.88 -0.81
C PRO A 22 10.11 -10.60 -2.10
N GLU A 23 9.50 -11.77 -1.94
CA GLU A 23 8.60 -12.29 -2.96
C GLU A 23 7.37 -11.37 -3.03
N VAL A 24 6.91 -11.07 -4.24
CA VAL A 24 5.74 -10.22 -4.47
C VAL A 24 4.69 -11.01 -5.25
N LEU A 25 3.53 -11.21 -4.65
CA LEU A 25 2.36 -11.82 -5.27
C LEU A 25 1.32 -10.73 -5.57
N PRO A 26 1.05 -10.38 -6.85
CA PRO A 26 0.04 -9.40 -7.18
C PRO A 26 -1.37 -9.89 -6.80
N VAL A 27 -2.18 -8.99 -6.25
CA VAL A 27 -3.58 -9.25 -5.92
C VAL A 27 -4.39 -9.22 -7.22
N LYS A 28 -4.79 -10.40 -7.71
CA LYS A 28 -5.69 -10.55 -8.86
C LYS A 28 -7.07 -11.01 -8.37
N TYR A 29 -7.87 -10.11 -7.81
CA TYR A 29 -9.25 -10.44 -7.43
C TYR A 29 -10.20 -10.21 -8.62
N HIS A 30 -10.62 -11.32 -9.23
CA HIS A 30 -11.74 -11.28 -10.17
C HIS A 30 -13.04 -11.41 -9.37
N HIS A 31 -13.85 -10.35 -9.33
CA HIS A 31 -15.23 -10.49 -8.87
C HIS A 31 -15.93 -11.51 -9.79
N TYR A 32 -16.52 -12.55 -9.21
CA TYR A 32 -16.89 -13.84 -9.82
C TYR A 32 -17.83 -13.80 -11.04
N LYS A 33 -18.24 -12.63 -11.55
CA LYS A 33 -19.20 -12.49 -12.64
C LYS A 33 -18.60 -12.49 -14.05
N HIS A 34 -17.28 -12.31 -14.24
CA HIS A 34 -16.71 -12.04 -15.57
C HIS A 34 -15.59 -12.98 -16.05
N LEU A 35 -15.34 -14.08 -15.35
CA LEU A 35 -14.22 -15.02 -15.57
C LEU A 35 -14.16 -15.74 -16.94
N HIS A 36 -15.17 -15.62 -17.80
CA HIS A 36 -15.22 -16.36 -19.08
C HIS A 36 -14.84 -15.56 -20.32
N ARG A 37 -14.37 -14.31 -20.21
CA ARG A 37 -14.27 -13.43 -21.39
C ARG A 37 -12.89 -12.95 -21.82
N PHE A 38 -11.81 -13.12 -21.05
CA PHE A 38 -10.57 -12.39 -21.37
C PHE A 38 -9.28 -13.22 -21.31
N PRO A 39 -8.43 -13.20 -22.36
CA PRO A 39 -7.17 -13.93 -22.38
C PRO A 39 -6.09 -13.29 -21.47
N PRO A 40 -5.19 -14.10 -20.88
CA PRO A 40 -4.11 -13.65 -19.98
C PRO A 40 -2.98 -12.84 -20.66
N ASN A 41 -3.05 -12.58 -21.98
CA ASN A 41 -1.92 -12.05 -22.76
C ASN A 41 -1.98 -10.54 -23.03
N TYR A 42 -2.98 -9.81 -22.53
CA TYR A 42 -3.12 -8.36 -22.76
C TYR A 42 -2.64 -7.54 -21.55
N HIS A 43 -1.35 -7.68 -21.24
CA HIS A 43 -0.66 -6.84 -20.26
C HIS A 43 0.03 -5.67 -20.97
N LEU A 44 -0.69 -4.57 -21.19
CA LEU A 44 -0.14 -3.34 -21.80
C LEU A 44 0.46 -2.36 -20.77
N ASN A 45 0.41 -2.68 -19.47
CA ASN A 45 1.00 -1.85 -18.41
C ASN A 45 2.40 -2.36 -17.98
N GLY A 46 3.13 -3.03 -18.88
CA GLY A 46 4.55 -3.35 -18.64
C GLY A 46 5.42 -2.10 -18.79
N HIS A 47 6.54 -2.05 -18.06
CA HIS A 47 7.56 -0.97 -17.99
C HIS A 47 8.21 -0.52 -19.33
N SER A 48 7.62 -0.81 -20.48
CA SER A 48 8.27 -0.71 -21.80
C SER A 48 7.58 0.24 -22.78
N ILE A 49 6.45 0.87 -22.42
CA ILE A 49 5.75 1.82 -23.31
C ILE A 49 5.31 3.08 -22.56
N THR A 50 5.52 4.25 -23.17
CA THR A 50 5.00 5.52 -22.67
C THR A 50 3.49 5.61 -22.90
N GLN A 51 2.78 6.52 -22.21
CA GLN A 51 1.33 6.71 -22.39
C GLN A 51 0.97 7.08 -23.85
N GLU A 52 1.83 7.82 -24.54
CA GLU A 52 1.65 8.15 -25.96
C GLU A 52 1.75 6.91 -26.85
N GLN A 53 2.75 6.05 -26.60
CA GLN A 53 2.94 4.78 -27.31
C GLN A 53 1.78 3.81 -27.02
N LYS A 54 1.31 3.75 -25.76
CA LYS A 54 0.12 2.99 -25.38
C LYS A 54 -1.12 3.49 -26.13
N ASN A 55 -1.34 4.80 -26.16
CA ASN A 55 -2.47 5.40 -26.87
C ASN A 55 -2.41 5.11 -28.39
N GLU A 56 -1.22 5.13 -28.97
CA GLU A 56 -0.98 4.79 -30.38
C GLU A 56 -1.27 3.31 -30.66
N ILE A 57 -0.78 2.40 -29.82
CA ILE A 57 -1.06 0.96 -29.91
C ILE A 57 -2.56 0.71 -29.82
N VAL A 58 -3.25 1.33 -28.85
CA VAL A 58 -4.70 1.16 -28.67
C VAL A 58 -5.46 1.70 -29.88
N LYS A 59 -5.08 2.85 -30.43
CA LYS A 59 -5.72 3.40 -31.65
C LYS A 59 -5.56 2.47 -32.86
N ASN A 60 -4.49 1.68 -32.91
CA ASN A 60 -4.22 0.74 -33.99
C ASN A 60 -4.88 -0.64 -33.82
N LEU A 61 -5.51 -0.91 -32.67
CA LEU A 61 -6.30 -2.13 -32.47
C LEU A 61 -7.62 -2.06 -33.24
N SER A 62 -8.23 -3.23 -33.51
CA SER A 62 -9.58 -3.26 -34.09
C SER A 62 -10.61 -2.68 -33.10
N PRO A 63 -11.75 -2.13 -33.57
CA PRO A 63 -12.74 -1.49 -32.70
C PRO A 63 -13.24 -2.37 -31.54
N LYS A 64 -13.37 -3.68 -31.79
CA LYS A 64 -13.70 -4.66 -30.76
C LYS A 64 -12.64 -4.68 -29.65
N PHE A 65 -11.36 -4.77 -30.02
CA PHE A 65 -10.26 -4.79 -29.05
C PHE A 65 -10.02 -3.43 -28.39
N GLN A 66 -10.28 -2.32 -29.08
CA GLN A 66 -10.30 -0.99 -28.46
C GLN A 66 -11.34 -0.90 -27.35
N GLN A 67 -12.52 -1.45 -27.58
CA GLN A 67 -13.60 -1.48 -26.60
C GLN A 67 -13.28 -2.44 -25.45
N GLU A 68 -12.70 -3.60 -25.73
CA GLU A 68 -12.20 -4.53 -24.71
C GLU A 68 -11.05 -3.94 -23.89
N VAL A 69 -10.14 -3.13 -24.48
CA VAL A 69 -9.10 -2.40 -23.73
C VAL A 69 -9.72 -1.30 -22.87
N LYS A 70 -10.70 -0.53 -23.39
CA LYS A 70 -11.42 0.47 -22.58
C LYS A 70 -12.21 -0.16 -21.44
N GLU A 71 -12.80 -1.34 -21.67
CA GLU A 71 -13.44 -2.13 -20.62
C GLU A 71 -12.40 -2.68 -19.64
N TYR A 72 -11.28 -3.23 -20.12
CA TYR A 72 -10.16 -3.68 -19.30
C TYR A 72 -9.55 -2.57 -18.46
N GLU A 73 -9.40 -1.34 -18.98
CA GLU A 73 -8.99 -0.16 -18.22
C GLU A 73 -10.04 0.29 -17.19
N LYS A 74 -11.32 0.02 -17.45
CA LYS A 74 -12.38 0.15 -16.44
C LYS A 74 -12.40 -0.99 -15.42
N TYR A 75 -11.82 -2.16 -15.75
CA TYR A 75 -11.82 -3.39 -14.94
C TYR A 75 -10.47 -3.74 -14.30
N LEU A 76 -9.40 -2.98 -14.59
CA LEU A 76 -8.10 -2.99 -13.92
C LEU A 76 -8.26 -2.27 -12.57
N GLY A 77 -8.27 -2.87 -11.39
CA GLY A 77 -8.65 -4.19 -10.91
C GLY A 77 -9.60 -3.93 -9.73
N HIS A 78 -10.45 -4.88 -9.35
CA HIS A 78 -11.09 -4.76 -8.04
C HIS A 78 -10.00 -4.97 -6.97
N PHE A 79 -9.58 -3.88 -6.33
CA PHE A 79 -8.63 -3.88 -5.22
C PHE A 79 -9.17 -4.72 -4.06
N LEU A 80 -8.29 -5.28 -3.23
CA LEU A 80 -8.73 -5.81 -1.94
C LEU A 80 -9.31 -4.64 -1.13
N PRO A 81 -10.61 -4.65 -0.79
CA PRO A 81 -11.16 -3.59 0.03
C PRO A 81 -10.76 -3.90 1.49
N LEU A 82 -9.50 -3.63 1.82
CA LEU A 82 -8.89 -3.97 3.12
C LEU A 82 -9.67 -3.37 4.31
N MET A 83 -10.46 -2.33 4.04
CA MET A 83 -11.29 -1.61 5.00
C MET A 83 -12.75 -2.09 5.08
N ASN A 84 -13.24 -2.86 4.08
CA ASN A 84 -14.62 -3.30 4.05
C ASN A 84 -14.78 -4.67 4.74
N GLU A 85 -15.65 -4.77 5.72
CA GLU A 85 -15.94 -6.03 6.44
C GLU A 85 -16.39 -7.18 5.52
N ALA A 86 -16.87 -6.88 4.31
CA ALA A 86 -17.24 -7.85 3.28
C ALA A 86 -16.06 -8.31 2.40
N PHE A 87 -14.81 -8.26 2.89
CA PHE A 87 -13.65 -8.73 2.14
C PHE A 87 -13.70 -10.26 1.91
N PRO A 88 -13.21 -10.76 0.77
CA PRO A 88 -13.29 -12.18 0.43
C PRO A 88 -12.27 -13.01 1.24
N VAL A 89 -12.63 -13.39 2.47
CA VAL A 89 -11.81 -14.17 3.43
C VAL A 89 -11.08 -15.35 2.78
N HIS A 90 -11.79 -16.15 1.97
CA HIS A 90 -11.22 -17.32 1.29
C HIS A 90 -10.13 -16.95 0.29
N PHE A 91 -10.25 -15.79 -0.36
CA PHE A 91 -9.27 -15.32 -1.32
C PHE A 91 -7.99 -14.87 -0.62
N ILE A 92 -8.12 -14.16 0.51
CA ILE A 92 -6.98 -13.75 1.35
C ILE A 92 -6.25 -14.99 1.87
N ARG A 93 -6.98 -15.96 2.43
CA ARG A 93 -6.40 -17.24 2.87
C ARG A 93 -5.60 -17.91 1.76
N LYS A 94 -6.17 -17.98 0.55
CA LYS A 94 -5.49 -18.55 -0.62
C LYS A 94 -4.22 -17.79 -0.98
N LEU A 95 -4.25 -16.46 -1.02
CA LEU A 95 -3.08 -15.64 -1.36
C LEU A 95 -1.97 -15.77 -0.31
N VAL A 96 -2.32 -15.71 0.97
CA VAL A 96 -1.37 -15.90 2.08
C VAL A 96 -0.76 -17.30 2.04
N HIS A 97 -1.57 -18.34 1.83
CA HIS A 97 -1.06 -19.69 1.66
C HIS A 97 -0.12 -19.80 0.46
N GLN A 98 -0.49 -19.18 -0.67
CA GLN A 98 0.29 -19.25 -1.90
C GLN A 98 1.67 -18.60 -1.73
N ILE A 99 1.73 -17.37 -1.21
CA ILE A 99 3.00 -16.66 -1.04
C ILE A 99 3.86 -17.27 0.07
N LEU A 100 3.22 -17.85 1.10
CA LEU A 100 3.95 -18.47 2.20
C LEU A 100 4.30 -19.95 1.96
N PHE A 101 3.82 -20.57 0.88
CA PHE A 101 3.98 -22.01 0.62
C PHE A 101 5.44 -22.46 0.56
N GLN A 102 6.33 -21.58 0.12
CA GLN A 102 7.75 -21.88 -0.04
C GLN A 102 8.57 -21.78 1.26
N TYR A 103 7.98 -21.27 2.35
CA TYR A 103 8.68 -21.08 3.62
C TYR A 103 8.36 -22.25 4.57
N SER A 104 9.37 -22.68 5.35
CA SER A 104 9.13 -23.53 6.51
C SER A 104 8.72 -22.61 7.65
N LEU A 105 7.47 -22.72 8.12
CA LEU A 105 6.85 -21.76 9.05
C LEU A 105 6.72 -22.30 10.49
N ILE A 106 7.28 -23.47 10.77
CA ILE A 106 7.05 -24.17 12.04
C ILE A 106 7.83 -23.44 13.14
N ASP A 107 7.10 -22.93 14.13
CA ASP A 107 7.63 -22.22 15.30
C ASP A 107 8.36 -20.90 15.00
N ASP A 108 8.07 -20.27 13.85
CA ASP A 108 8.62 -18.96 13.50
C ASP A 108 7.75 -17.80 14.00
N SER A 109 8.41 -16.65 14.22
CA SER A 109 7.80 -15.34 14.42
C SER A 109 7.48 -14.67 13.09
N MET A 110 6.25 -14.16 12.95
CA MET A 110 5.79 -13.44 11.77
C MET A 110 5.46 -11.99 12.11
N PHE A 111 6.06 -11.06 11.38
CA PHE A 111 5.81 -9.63 11.47
C PHE A 111 4.93 -9.20 10.29
N VAL A 112 3.75 -8.68 10.59
CA VAL A 112 2.77 -8.25 9.61
C VAL A 112 2.74 -6.71 9.58
N VAL A 113 2.96 -6.13 8.41
CA VAL A 113 2.81 -4.67 8.20
C VAL A 113 1.33 -4.32 8.25
N ASP A 114 0.92 -3.56 9.26
CA ASP A 114 -0.47 -3.18 9.51
C ASP A 114 -0.78 -1.82 8.85
N HIS A 115 -1.51 -1.87 7.75
CA HIS A 115 -1.93 -0.68 6.99
C HIS A 115 -3.22 -0.04 7.54
N ASN A 116 -3.37 -0.06 8.87
CA ASN A 116 -4.59 0.24 9.61
C ASN A 116 -5.74 -0.72 9.24
N TYR A 117 -5.47 -2.01 9.32
CA TYR A 117 -6.44 -3.07 9.08
C TYR A 117 -7.57 -3.04 10.11
N SER A 118 -8.78 -3.44 9.70
CA SER A 118 -9.87 -3.70 10.66
C SER A 118 -9.51 -4.90 11.56
N GLU A 119 -10.05 -4.92 12.78
CA GLU A 119 -9.82 -6.05 13.70
C GLU A 119 -10.33 -7.39 13.13
N ASN A 120 -11.43 -7.35 12.36
CA ASN A 120 -11.92 -8.51 11.61
C ASN A 120 -10.87 -9.03 10.62
N PHE A 121 -10.21 -8.11 9.89
CA PHE A 121 -9.17 -8.48 8.93
C PHE A 121 -7.92 -9.01 9.63
N LYS A 122 -7.49 -8.38 10.74
CA LYS A 122 -6.39 -8.89 11.58
C LYS A 122 -6.71 -10.28 12.10
N SER A 123 -7.94 -10.55 12.53
CA SER A 123 -8.37 -11.89 12.97
C SER A 123 -8.22 -12.91 11.84
N VAL A 124 -8.66 -12.59 10.62
CA VAL A 124 -8.52 -13.48 9.47
C VAL A 124 -7.06 -13.78 9.15
N ILE A 125 -6.18 -12.78 9.18
CA ILE A 125 -4.74 -12.96 8.98
C ILE A 125 -4.18 -13.88 10.08
N ARG A 126 -4.49 -13.60 11.35
CA ARG A 126 -4.06 -14.43 12.49
C ARG A 126 -4.49 -15.87 12.35
N ASP A 127 -5.76 -16.13 12.06
CA ASP A 127 -6.29 -17.48 11.90
C ASP A 127 -5.59 -18.23 10.75
N THR A 128 -5.33 -17.52 9.64
CA THR A 128 -4.63 -18.09 8.48
C THR A 128 -3.20 -18.49 8.84
N LEU A 129 -2.44 -17.59 9.48
CA LEU A 129 -1.06 -17.84 9.90
C LEU A 129 -0.97 -18.92 11.00
N LYS A 130 -1.92 -18.95 11.93
CA LYS A 130 -2.04 -20.02 12.93
C LYS A 130 -2.32 -21.38 12.30
N GLY A 131 -3.16 -21.42 11.26
CA GLY A 131 -3.37 -22.62 10.45
C GLY A 131 -2.08 -23.12 9.77
N LEU A 132 -1.16 -22.20 9.46
CA LEU A 132 0.18 -22.48 8.93
C LEU A 132 1.24 -22.77 10.02
N ARG A 133 0.84 -22.90 11.29
CA ARG A 133 1.68 -23.19 12.47
C ARG A 133 2.66 -22.08 12.87
N VAL A 134 2.38 -20.83 12.51
CA VAL A 134 3.14 -19.67 13.01
C VAL A 134 2.89 -19.47 14.51
N GLN A 135 3.96 -19.39 15.31
CA GLN A 135 3.84 -19.32 16.77
C GLN A 135 3.57 -17.91 17.27
N GLU A 136 4.26 -16.90 16.75
CA GLU A 136 4.11 -15.52 17.18
C GLU A 136 3.77 -14.63 15.98
N ILE A 137 2.82 -13.72 16.18
CA ILE A 137 2.32 -12.84 15.11
C ILE A 137 2.28 -11.42 15.65
N PHE A 138 3.10 -10.54 15.09
CA PHE A 138 3.22 -9.15 15.47
C PHE A 138 2.65 -8.26 14.37
N PHE A 139 1.69 -7.40 14.68
CA PHE A 139 1.20 -6.38 13.75
C PHE A 139 1.94 -5.07 14.03
N LEU A 140 2.64 -4.53 13.03
CA LEU A 140 3.41 -3.30 13.14
C LEU A 140 2.80 -2.20 12.28
N PRO A 141 2.42 -1.04 12.86
CA PRO A 141 1.79 0.04 12.10
C PRO A 141 2.67 0.53 10.94
N CYS A 142 2.10 0.59 9.74
CA CYS A 142 2.82 1.03 8.55
C CYS A 142 3.35 2.47 8.68
N SER A 143 2.62 3.33 9.39
CA SER A 143 2.99 4.73 9.69
C SER A 143 4.29 4.81 10.51
N VAL A 144 4.41 4.01 11.57
CA VAL A 144 5.61 3.91 12.41
C VAL A 144 6.76 3.31 11.61
N LEU A 145 6.51 2.25 10.84
CA LEU A 145 7.52 1.65 9.96
C LEU A 145 8.02 2.65 8.90
N ALA A 146 7.15 3.48 8.35
CA ALA A 146 7.54 4.55 7.42
C ALA A 146 8.42 5.61 8.07
N SER A 147 8.12 5.97 9.33
CA SER A 147 8.95 6.85 10.17
C SER A 147 10.34 6.26 10.39
N ILE A 148 10.43 4.98 10.79
CA ILE A 148 11.68 4.24 10.95
C ILE A 148 12.45 4.20 9.63
N GLY A 149 11.77 3.87 8.54
CA GLY A 149 12.37 3.78 7.20
C GLY A 149 12.84 5.12 6.63
N ALA A 150 12.31 6.24 7.14
CA ALA A 150 12.78 7.59 6.85
C ALA A 150 13.85 8.09 7.84
N ASN A 151 14.21 7.27 8.83
CA ASN A 151 15.08 7.60 9.96
C ASN A 151 14.63 8.85 10.72
N GLU A 152 13.34 8.94 10.99
CA GLU A 152 12.71 10.05 11.70
C GLU A 152 11.84 9.53 12.85
N ARG A 153 11.72 10.33 13.92
CA ARG A 153 10.86 10.00 15.08
C ARG A 153 9.52 10.71 15.07
N ASP A 154 9.50 11.90 14.47
CA ASP A 154 8.34 12.78 14.38
C ASP A 154 8.09 13.10 12.90
N VAL A 155 7.01 12.56 12.32
CA VAL A 155 6.67 12.70 10.90
C VAL A 155 5.17 12.80 10.67
N LEU A 156 4.79 13.48 9.59
CA LEU A 156 3.48 13.33 8.97
C LEU A 156 3.59 12.29 7.85
N VAL A 157 2.97 11.13 8.00
CA VAL A 157 2.91 10.12 6.94
C VAL A 157 1.64 10.32 6.14
N ILE A 158 1.74 10.53 4.84
CA ILE A 158 0.62 10.62 3.91
C ILE A 158 0.61 9.33 3.09
N TYR A 159 -0.42 8.53 3.26
CA TYR A 159 -0.58 7.25 2.59
C TYR A 159 -1.74 7.30 1.60
N PHE A 160 -1.40 7.17 0.32
CA PHE A 160 -2.37 7.10 -0.76
C PHE A 160 -2.75 5.65 -1.03
N THR A 161 -3.96 5.31 -0.60
CA THR A 161 -4.59 4.05 -1.00
C THR A 161 -5.41 4.25 -2.26
N MET A 162 -5.92 3.16 -2.82
CA MET A 162 -6.82 3.25 -3.96
C MET A 162 -8.15 3.94 -3.62
N GLU A 163 -8.64 3.80 -2.38
CA GLU A 163 -9.99 4.23 -1.96
C GLU A 163 -9.99 5.58 -1.23
N CYS A 164 -8.87 5.96 -0.63
CA CYS A 164 -8.75 7.16 0.20
C CYS A 164 -7.29 7.59 0.40
N VAL A 165 -7.08 8.81 0.92
CA VAL A 165 -5.83 9.21 1.54
C VAL A 165 -5.94 9.03 3.06
N LYS A 166 -4.89 8.49 3.66
CA LYS A 166 -4.73 8.40 5.10
C LYS A 166 -3.54 9.26 5.54
N MET A 167 -3.71 10.03 6.59
CA MET A 167 -2.66 10.86 7.18
C MET A 167 -2.43 10.43 8.62
N TYR A 168 -1.17 10.15 8.93
CA TYR A 168 -0.74 9.69 10.23
C TYR A 168 0.23 10.69 10.85
N VAL A 169 -0.08 11.14 12.06
CA VAL A 169 0.89 11.87 12.88
C VAL A 169 1.63 10.85 13.72
N VAL A 170 2.92 10.69 13.43
CA VAL A 170 3.82 9.86 14.24
C VAL A 170 4.69 10.78 15.06
N SER A 171 4.81 10.53 16.36
CA SER A 171 5.78 11.19 17.22
C SER A 171 6.34 10.23 18.25
N ASP A 172 7.65 10.34 18.49
CA ASP A 172 8.42 9.38 19.29
C ASP A 172 8.12 7.91 18.90
N LEU A 173 8.00 7.67 17.59
CA LEU A 173 7.67 6.35 17.00
C LEU A 173 6.31 5.78 17.47
N ARG A 174 5.36 6.63 17.84
CA ARG A 174 3.98 6.26 18.15
C ARG A 174 3.03 7.01 17.25
N GLU A 175 2.00 6.31 16.79
CA GLU A 175 0.90 6.94 16.08
C GLU A 175 -0.01 7.69 17.06
N ILE A 176 -0.18 8.98 16.85
CA ILE A 176 -0.98 9.88 17.71
C ILE A 176 -2.32 10.19 17.06
N THR A 177 -2.36 10.26 15.73
CA THR A 177 -3.57 10.65 14.99
C THR A 177 -3.61 9.95 13.66
N ILE A 178 -4.81 9.49 13.29
CA ILE A 178 -5.15 9.00 11.97
C ILE A 178 -6.27 9.87 11.42
N ARG A 179 -6.09 10.38 10.20
CA ARG A 179 -7.14 11.05 9.44
C ARG A 179 -7.31 10.34 8.11
N GLU A 180 -8.53 9.94 7.80
CA GLU A 180 -8.87 9.33 6.52
C GLU A 180 -9.82 10.26 5.75
N ASP A 181 -9.58 10.44 4.45
CA ASP A 181 -10.44 11.22 3.57
C ASP A 181 -10.63 10.52 2.22
N SER A 182 -11.87 10.18 1.89
CA SER A 182 -12.26 9.46 0.66
C SER A 182 -12.47 10.38 -0.55
N ARG A 183 -12.46 11.71 -0.35
CA ARG A 183 -12.51 12.69 -1.47
C ARG A 183 -11.27 12.58 -2.34
N VAL A 184 -10.14 12.23 -1.73
CA VAL A 184 -8.87 11.96 -2.40
C VAL A 184 -8.73 10.45 -2.56
N ASN A 185 -8.92 9.96 -3.77
CA ASN A 185 -8.72 8.55 -4.09
C ASN A 185 -8.04 8.42 -5.45
N LEU A 186 -7.19 7.40 -5.60
CA LEU A 186 -6.43 7.18 -6.83
C LEU A 186 -7.31 6.72 -8.00
N LEU A 187 -8.57 6.34 -7.73
CA LEU A 187 -9.55 6.01 -8.76
C LEU A 187 -10.02 7.26 -9.53
N ASN A 188 -10.02 8.42 -8.89
CA ASN A 188 -10.40 9.69 -9.47
C ASN A 188 -9.16 10.42 -9.96
N LYS A 189 -8.93 10.48 -11.29
CA LYS A 189 -7.76 11.14 -11.93
C LYS A 189 -7.82 12.69 -11.88
N GLY A 190 -8.52 13.25 -10.91
CA GLY A 190 -8.56 14.70 -10.68
C GLY A 190 -7.26 15.20 -10.05
N ASP A 191 -7.00 16.50 -10.19
CA ASP A 191 -5.98 17.16 -9.38
C ASP A 191 -6.50 17.26 -7.94
N HIS A 192 -5.83 16.57 -7.01
CA HIS A 192 -6.19 16.53 -5.59
C HIS A 192 -5.31 17.46 -4.75
N HIS A 193 -4.42 18.25 -5.37
CA HIS A 193 -3.42 19.03 -4.67
C HIS A 193 -4.01 19.94 -3.59
N ASP A 194 -5.02 20.75 -3.93
CA ASP A 194 -5.65 21.70 -2.99
C ASP A 194 -6.30 20.98 -1.80
N ILE A 195 -7.00 19.87 -2.05
CA ILE A 195 -7.65 19.07 -1.01
C ILE A 195 -6.62 18.44 -0.08
N ILE A 196 -5.52 17.92 -0.63
CA ILE A 196 -4.45 17.32 0.18
C ILE A 196 -3.75 18.40 1.01
N GLN A 197 -3.52 19.58 0.45
CA GLN A 197 -2.91 20.69 1.17
C GLN A 197 -3.82 21.16 2.32
N GLU A 198 -5.12 21.32 2.07
CA GLU A 198 -6.13 21.61 3.11
C GLU A 198 -6.08 20.58 4.24
N LEU A 199 -6.03 19.28 3.90
CA LEU A 199 -5.95 18.19 4.86
C LEU A 199 -4.65 18.21 5.67
N ILE A 200 -3.52 18.50 5.04
CA ILE A 200 -2.22 18.64 5.72
C ILE A 200 -2.31 19.77 6.75
N ASP A 201 -2.81 20.95 6.34
CA ASP A 201 -2.92 22.10 7.23
C ASP A 201 -3.89 21.81 8.39
N GLU A 202 -5.03 21.15 8.14
CA GLU A 202 -5.98 20.73 9.17
C GLU A 202 -5.33 19.79 10.20
N VAL A 203 -4.61 18.76 9.74
CA VAL A 203 -3.95 17.77 10.61
C VAL A 203 -2.85 18.44 11.44
N ILE A 204 -2.06 19.32 10.83
CA ILE A 204 -0.97 20.04 11.51
C ILE A 204 -1.53 21.05 12.52
N GLU A 205 -2.60 21.77 12.19
CA GLU A 205 -3.23 22.71 13.12
C GLU A 205 -3.82 22.01 14.35
N LYS A 206 -4.41 20.83 14.16
CA LYS A 206 -4.94 20.01 15.27
C LYS A 206 -3.85 19.32 16.09
N SER A 207 -2.62 19.24 15.59
CA SER A 207 -1.50 18.62 16.28
C SER A 207 -0.96 19.49 17.43
N PRO A 208 -0.29 18.88 18.43
CA PRO A 208 0.43 19.59 19.49
C PRO A 208 1.38 20.66 18.93
N ILE A 209 1.42 21.82 19.59
CA ILE A 209 2.09 23.04 19.07
C ILE A 209 3.58 22.84 18.79
N ASP A 210 4.24 22.01 19.61
CA ASP A 210 5.64 21.62 19.53
C ASP A 210 5.95 20.66 18.37
N LEU A 211 4.94 19.93 17.89
CA LEU A 211 5.06 19.02 16.74
C LEU A 211 4.82 19.72 15.41
N ARG A 212 4.00 20.77 15.36
CA ARG A 212 3.53 21.39 14.09
C ARG A 212 4.64 21.73 13.12
N ARG A 213 5.71 22.37 13.61
CA ARG A 213 6.88 22.72 12.78
C ARG A 213 7.57 21.49 12.23
N LYS A 214 7.81 20.48 13.07
CA LYS A 214 8.45 19.22 12.65
C LYS A 214 7.63 18.50 11.58
N LEU A 215 6.31 18.45 11.73
CA LEU A 215 5.40 17.80 10.78
C LEU A 215 5.40 18.48 9.40
N ARG A 216 5.50 19.82 9.35
CA ARG A 216 5.67 20.56 8.08
C ARG A 216 7.00 20.25 7.39
N GLU A 217 8.07 20.12 8.17
CA GLU A 217 9.42 19.86 7.66
C GLU A 217 9.64 18.38 7.28
N ARG A 218 8.80 17.46 7.78
CA ARG A 218 9.03 16.00 7.71
C ARG A 218 7.78 15.26 7.28
N ILE A 219 7.52 15.31 5.98
CA ILE A 219 6.42 14.57 5.35
C ILE A 219 6.98 13.33 4.66
N VAL A 220 6.41 12.16 4.97
CA VAL A 220 6.71 10.89 4.31
C VAL A 220 5.51 10.47 3.48
N VAL A 221 5.71 10.17 2.21
CA VAL A 221 4.63 9.76 1.32
C VAL A 221 4.73 8.25 1.04
N LEU A 222 3.60 7.55 1.19
CA LEU A 222 3.43 6.14 0.88
C LEU A 222 2.33 5.97 -0.18
N SER A 223 2.37 4.88 -0.95
CA SER A 223 1.27 4.51 -1.84
C SER A 223 1.13 2.99 -2.00
N ASP A 224 -0.13 2.54 -2.19
CA ASP A 224 -0.47 1.15 -2.56
C ASP A 224 0.13 0.76 -3.93
N ASP A 225 0.36 1.73 -4.81
CA ASP A 225 0.96 1.53 -6.13
C ASP A 225 2.36 2.14 -6.18
N SER A 226 3.31 1.42 -6.74
CA SER A 226 4.65 1.93 -6.95
C SER A 226 4.64 2.87 -8.16
N ASN A 227 4.51 4.17 -7.89
CA ASN A 227 4.75 5.29 -8.81
C ASN A 227 3.90 5.29 -10.09
N GLU A 228 2.97 6.25 -10.22
CA GLU A 228 2.75 7.02 -11.48
C GLU A 228 1.52 7.95 -11.42
N TYR A 229 0.55 7.72 -10.53
CA TYR A 229 -0.71 8.50 -10.54
C TYR A 229 -0.70 9.75 -9.66
N ILE A 230 0.28 9.90 -8.79
CA ILE A 230 0.40 11.07 -7.93
C ILE A 230 1.52 11.93 -8.48
N GLN A 231 1.20 12.74 -9.48
CA GLN A 231 2.03 13.89 -9.83
C GLN A 231 1.85 14.96 -8.75
N PHE A 232 2.42 14.73 -7.57
CA PHE A 232 2.79 15.87 -6.74
C PHE A 232 3.91 16.57 -7.46
N ASP A 233 3.65 17.76 -7.96
CA ASP A 233 4.69 18.68 -8.39
C ASP A 233 5.45 19.11 -7.11
N LEU A 234 6.41 18.30 -6.69
CA LEU A 234 7.31 18.52 -5.56
C LEU A 234 8.40 19.55 -5.90
N THR A 235 8.21 20.37 -6.93
CA THR A 235 9.19 21.38 -7.31
C THR A 235 9.26 22.46 -6.21
N PRO A 236 10.48 22.88 -5.80
CA PRO A 236 10.69 23.82 -4.69
C PRO A 236 9.94 25.15 -4.85
N GLU A 237 9.61 25.52 -6.09
CA GLU A 237 8.97 26.78 -6.44
C GLU A 237 7.48 26.83 -6.06
N LYS A 238 6.85 25.69 -5.77
CA LYS A 238 5.43 25.58 -5.36
C LYS A 238 5.20 25.06 -3.94
N GLN A 239 6.25 24.73 -3.16
CA GLN A 239 6.09 24.15 -1.81
C GLN A 239 6.62 25.03 -0.67
N GLN A 240 5.87 25.03 0.44
CA GLN A 240 6.35 25.35 1.79
C GLN A 240 6.84 24.12 2.58
N PHE A 241 6.97 22.93 1.95
CA PHE A 241 7.23 21.64 2.62
C PHE A 241 8.33 20.81 1.91
N GLN A 242 8.96 19.86 2.61
CA GLN A 242 9.94 18.92 2.05
C GLN A 242 9.46 17.47 2.24
N SER A 243 9.32 16.71 1.15
CA SER A 243 9.02 15.27 1.20
C SER A 243 10.31 14.44 1.33
N ARG A 244 10.30 13.40 2.17
CA ARG A 244 11.43 12.48 2.33
C ARG A 244 11.14 11.10 1.73
N GLN A 245 12.17 10.50 1.12
CA GLN A 245 12.11 9.13 0.65
C GLN A 245 12.23 8.16 1.85
N SER A 246 11.26 7.26 1.98
CA SER A 246 11.32 6.13 2.91
C SER A 246 11.80 4.89 2.15
N VAL A 247 12.54 4.00 2.82
CA VAL A 247 12.91 2.68 2.26
C VAL A 247 11.71 1.74 2.08
N GLY A 248 10.51 2.16 2.52
CA GLY A 248 9.27 1.41 2.40
C GLY A 248 8.99 0.53 3.62
N CYS A 249 7.70 0.32 3.91
CA CYS A 249 7.24 -0.32 5.15
C CYS A 249 7.74 -1.77 5.30
N TRP A 250 7.78 -2.55 4.22
CA TRP A 250 8.31 -3.92 4.27
C TRP A 250 9.78 -3.97 4.67
N ILE A 251 10.63 -3.12 4.07
CA ILE A 251 12.07 -3.09 4.37
C ILE A 251 12.30 -2.61 5.81
N ALA A 252 11.59 -1.55 6.24
CA ALA A 252 11.67 -1.10 7.62
C ALA A 252 11.23 -2.18 8.62
N CYS A 253 10.21 -2.96 8.28
CA CYS A 253 9.73 -4.08 9.08
C CYS A 253 10.78 -5.21 9.17
N ALA A 254 11.42 -5.55 8.04
CA ALA A 254 12.50 -6.53 7.99
C ALA A 254 13.69 -6.09 8.87
N LEU A 255 14.13 -4.84 8.76
CA LEU A 255 15.20 -4.30 9.61
C LEU A 255 14.83 -4.32 11.09
N TYR A 256 13.58 -4.00 11.44
CA TYR A 256 13.10 -4.08 12.82
C TYR A 256 13.06 -5.52 13.34
N ALA A 257 12.53 -6.45 12.54
CA ALA A 257 12.41 -7.86 12.91
C ALA A 257 13.78 -8.50 13.18
N GLN A 258 14.82 -8.11 12.44
CA GLN A 258 16.21 -8.54 12.71
C GLN A 258 16.74 -8.13 14.08
N THR A 259 16.22 -7.04 14.67
CA THR A 259 16.67 -6.56 15.98
C THR A 259 15.94 -7.22 17.15
N MET A 260 14.95 -8.06 16.87
CA MET A 260 14.12 -8.76 17.86
C MET A 260 14.49 -10.23 18.08
N ASP A 261 15.34 -10.79 17.22
CA ASP A 261 15.99 -12.11 17.40
C ASP A 261 17.29 -11.97 18.22
#